data_AF-A0A0G0Z7E1-F1
#
_entry.id   AF-A0A0G0Z7E1-F1
#
_cell.length_a   1.000
_cell.length_b   1.000
_cell.length_c   1.000
_cell.angle_alpha   90.00
_cell.angle_beta   90.00
_cell.angle_gamma   90.00
#
_symmetry.space_group_name_H-M   'P 1'
#
loop_
_entity.id
_entity.type
_entity.pdbx_description
1 polymer ?
#
loop_
_entity_poly.entity_id
_entity_poly.type
_entity_poly.pdbx_seq_one_letter_code
_entity_poly.pdbx_strand_id
1 'polypeptide(L)'
;MIARVQLNCWEEKKCGREPGGNKISEFGVCPASIEKRTNGLNDGKCGGRACWAIVGTMCNGKVQGTYAAKLGNCLNCEHYKKVIVDQGALFVNSQQILACLNNVLIEEDSIKS
;
A
#
# COMPACT_ATOMS: atom_id res chain seq x y z
N MET A 1 -19.24 6.76 -18.62
CA MET A 1 -18.83 5.97 -17.44
C MET A 1 -17.89 6.82 -16.63
N ILE A 2 -18.24 7.21 -15.41
CA ILE A 2 -17.30 7.93 -14.53
C ILE A 2 -16.39 6.87 -13.94
N ALA A 3 -15.13 6.81 -14.38
CA ALA A 3 -14.13 6.01 -13.69
C ALA A 3 -14.02 6.54 -12.26
N ARG A 4 -14.37 5.73 -11.26
CA ARG A 4 -14.16 6.09 -9.87
C ARG A 4 -12.65 6.16 -9.63
N VAL A 5 -12.14 7.36 -9.36
CA VAL A 5 -10.74 7.57 -9.00
C VAL A 5 -10.49 6.93 -7.64
N GLN A 6 -9.67 5.88 -7.60
CA GLN A 6 -9.29 5.23 -6.36
C GLN A 6 -8.17 6.03 -5.68
N LEU A 7 -8.39 6.41 -4.42
CA LEU A 7 -7.43 7.20 -3.65
C LEU A 7 -6.32 6.31 -3.11
N ASN A 8 -5.10 6.85 -3.09
CA ASN A 8 -3.95 6.29 -2.39
C ASN A 8 -3.99 6.66 -0.91
N CYS A 9 -3.25 5.93 -0.07
CA CYS A 9 -3.27 6.14 1.36
C CYS A 9 -2.90 7.58 1.78
N TRP A 10 -1.97 8.24 1.07
CA TRP A 10 -1.56 9.62 1.38
C TRP A 10 -2.62 10.66 0.97
N GLU A 11 -3.40 10.41 -0.07
CA GLU A 11 -4.51 11.28 -0.50
C GLU A 11 -5.66 11.20 0.51
N GLU A 12 -6.00 9.99 0.97
CA GLU A 12 -7.07 9.80 1.95
C GLU A 12 -6.67 10.27 3.36
N LYS A 13 -5.44 9.94 3.81
CA LYS A 13 -4.95 10.34 5.14
C LYS A 13 -4.38 11.76 5.18
N LYS A 14 -4.19 12.41 4.02
CA LYS A 14 -3.61 13.75 3.88
C LYS A 14 -2.33 13.92 4.69
N CYS A 15 -1.45 12.92 4.59
CA CYS A 15 -0.26 12.86 5.45
C CYS A 15 0.86 13.80 4.99
N GLY A 16 0.82 14.30 3.75
CA GLY A 16 1.76 15.31 3.22
C GLY A 16 3.18 14.78 2.98
N ARG A 17 3.35 13.46 2.88
CA ARG A 17 4.65 12.79 2.69
C ARG A 17 4.84 12.21 1.29
N GLU A 18 3.86 12.36 0.41
CA GLU A 18 4.00 12.13 -1.03
C GLU A 18 5.03 13.08 -1.66
N PRO A 19 5.60 12.77 -2.84
CA PRO A 19 6.56 13.67 -3.50
C PRO A 19 5.98 15.08 -3.69
N GLY A 20 6.72 16.10 -3.25
CA GLY A 20 6.26 17.49 -3.22
C GLY A 20 5.37 17.85 -2.02
N GLY A 21 5.08 16.90 -1.12
CA GLY A 21 4.28 17.12 0.08
C GLY A 21 4.98 18.01 1.12
N ASN A 22 4.17 18.75 1.89
CA ASN A 22 4.63 19.74 2.86
C ASN A 22 5.31 19.15 4.12
N LYS A 23 5.22 17.84 4.34
CA LYS A 23 5.81 17.14 5.48
C LYS A 23 7.08 16.36 5.14
N ILE A 24 7.59 16.47 3.91
CA ILE A 24 8.84 15.81 3.52
C ILE A 24 10.04 16.30 4.33
N SER A 25 10.16 17.61 4.58
CA SER A 25 11.31 18.19 5.30
C SER A 25 11.43 17.68 6.72
N GLU A 26 10.31 17.39 7.38
CA GLU A 26 10.25 16.94 8.78
C GLU A 26 10.31 15.41 8.90
N PHE A 27 9.64 14.68 8.00
CA PHE A 27 9.41 13.24 8.14
C PHE A 27 9.95 12.39 6.99
N GLY A 28 10.58 13.01 6.00
CA GLY A 28 11.01 12.36 4.77
C GLY A 28 9.84 11.93 3.88
N VAL A 29 10.18 11.56 2.64
CA VAL A 29 9.22 11.02 1.66
C VAL A 29 8.67 9.68 2.13
N CYS A 30 7.37 9.47 1.96
CA CYS A 30 6.69 8.21 2.29
C CYS A 30 7.16 7.09 1.35
N PRO A 31 7.68 5.97 1.87
CA PRO A 31 8.13 4.85 1.01
C PRO A 31 7.03 4.34 0.07
N ALA A 32 5.78 4.25 0.54
CA ALA A 32 4.66 3.83 -0.30
C ALA A 32 4.41 4.76 -1.50
N SER A 33 4.76 6.04 -1.40
CA SER A 33 4.56 7.00 -2.49
C SER A 33 5.60 6.90 -3.62
N ILE A 34 6.72 6.22 -3.37
CA ILE A 34 7.83 6.09 -4.33
C ILE A 34 8.16 4.64 -4.71
N GLU A 35 7.52 3.66 -4.08
CA GLU A 35 7.74 2.23 -4.36
C GLU A 35 7.09 1.79 -5.67
N LYS A 36 7.81 2.02 -6.77
CA LYS A 36 7.33 1.78 -8.14
C LYS A 36 7.04 0.31 -8.45
N ARG A 37 7.67 -0.65 -7.74
CA ARG A 37 7.45 -2.09 -7.99
C ARG A 37 6.02 -2.55 -7.71
N THR A 38 5.29 -1.75 -6.92
CA THR A 38 3.90 -2.03 -6.56
C THR A 38 2.89 -1.19 -7.34
N ASN A 39 3.36 -0.39 -8.30
CA ASN A 39 2.50 0.48 -9.08
C ASN A 39 1.45 -0.32 -9.87
N GLY A 40 0.18 0.09 -9.76
CA GLY A 40 -0.96 -0.61 -10.35
C GLY A 40 -1.57 -1.70 -9.47
N LEU A 41 -0.87 -2.14 -8.40
CA LEU A 41 -1.45 -3.11 -7.48
C LEU A 41 -2.63 -2.49 -6.74
N ASN A 42 -3.72 -3.26 -6.67
CA ASN A 42 -4.99 -2.80 -6.16
C ASN A 42 -5.39 -1.45 -6.76
N ASP A 43 -5.32 -1.25 -8.08
CA ASP A 43 -5.63 0.03 -8.76
C ASP A 43 -4.94 1.28 -8.17
N GLY A 44 -3.81 1.10 -7.49
CA GLY A 44 -3.08 2.15 -6.79
C GLY A 44 -1.92 2.71 -7.60
N LYS A 45 -1.46 3.90 -7.24
CA LYS A 45 -0.19 4.46 -7.72
C LYS A 45 0.93 4.06 -6.77
N CYS A 46 2.08 3.62 -7.30
CA CYS A 46 3.17 3.08 -6.50
C CYS A 46 2.61 2.10 -5.44
N GLY A 47 2.93 2.28 -4.16
CA GLY A 47 2.42 1.51 -3.05
C GLY A 47 1.17 2.09 -2.37
N GLY A 48 0.48 3.04 -2.98
CA GLY A 48 -0.59 3.80 -2.34
C GLY A 48 -1.77 2.96 -1.88
N ARG A 49 -2.14 1.93 -2.64
CA ARG A 49 -3.16 0.92 -2.27
C ARG A 49 -2.54 -0.44 -1.95
N ALA A 50 -1.26 -0.43 -1.56
CA ALA A 50 -0.51 -1.58 -1.07
C ALA A 50 0.30 -1.21 0.20
N CYS A 51 -0.07 -0.08 0.82
CA CYS A 51 0.80 0.62 1.75
C CYS A 51 1.04 -0.17 3.03
N TRP A 52 0.22 -1.19 3.36
CA TRP A 52 0.39 -2.07 4.51
C TRP A 52 1.58 -3.02 4.39
N ALA A 53 2.01 -3.35 3.17
CA ALA A 53 3.13 -4.28 2.95
C ALA A 53 4.51 -3.61 2.91
N ILE A 54 4.58 -2.27 2.77
CA ILE A 54 5.84 -1.53 2.53
C ILE A 54 6.47 -0.97 3.82
N VAL A 55 7.62 -1.47 4.27
CA VAL A 55 8.27 -0.99 5.50
C VAL A 55 8.57 0.52 5.50
N GLY A 56 8.66 1.14 6.70
CA GLY A 56 8.99 2.57 6.85
C GLY A 56 7.85 3.56 6.56
N THR A 57 6.65 3.07 6.22
CA THR A 57 5.44 3.90 6.13
C THR A 57 4.93 4.31 7.52
N MET A 58 4.24 5.46 7.59
CA MET A 58 3.57 5.90 8.83
C MET A 58 2.08 5.57 8.80
N CYS A 59 1.57 5.07 9.93
CA CYS A 59 0.15 5.03 10.24
C CYS A 59 -0.08 5.91 11.47
N ASN A 60 -1.10 6.78 11.44
CA ASN A 60 -1.40 7.74 12.52
C ASN A 60 -0.19 8.58 12.98
N GLY A 61 0.68 8.99 12.04
CA GLY A 61 1.84 9.83 12.32
C GLY A 61 3.06 9.13 12.94
N LYS A 62 3.04 7.80 13.11
CA LYS A 62 4.19 7.04 13.64
C LYS A 62 4.75 6.08 12.60
N VAL A 63 6.08 6.05 12.43
CA VAL A 63 6.76 5.07 11.58
C VAL A 63 6.47 3.68 12.14
N GLN A 64 5.99 2.78 11.30
CA GLN A 64 5.71 1.40 11.69
C GLN A 64 6.95 0.53 11.43
N GLY A 65 7.27 -0.33 12.39
CA GLY A 65 8.46 -1.19 12.40
C GLY A 65 8.41 -2.34 11.39
N THR A 66 8.69 -3.56 11.84
CA THR A 66 8.74 -4.76 10.97
C THR A 66 7.37 -5.05 10.31
N TYR A 67 7.39 -5.83 9.22
CA TYR A 67 6.18 -6.23 8.50
C TYR A 67 5.10 -6.86 9.41
N ALA A 68 5.48 -7.71 10.37
CA ALA A 68 4.55 -8.36 11.29
C ALA A 68 3.83 -7.37 12.22
N ALA A 69 4.57 -6.42 12.81
CA ALA A 69 4.00 -5.36 13.63
C ALA A 69 3.03 -4.48 12.83
N LYS A 70 3.35 -4.29 11.55
CA LYS A 70 2.58 -3.48 10.65
C LYS A 70 1.28 -4.15 10.20
N LEU A 71 1.29 -5.46 9.93
CA LEU A 71 0.10 -6.18 9.48
C LEU A 71 -1.03 -6.07 10.53
N GLY A 72 -0.71 -6.25 11.82
CA GLY A 72 -1.70 -6.11 12.91
C GLY A 72 -2.37 -4.73 12.96
N ASN A 73 -1.59 -3.65 12.82
CA ASN A 73 -2.13 -2.29 12.78
C ASN A 73 -2.92 -2.01 11.49
N CYS A 74 -2.53 -2.61 10.37
CA CYS A 74 -3.20 -2.41 9.09
C CYS A 74 -4.55 -3.10 8.99
N LEU A 75 -4.76 -4.24 9.68
CA LEU A 75 -6.07 -4.89 9.73
C LEU A 75 -7.18 -3.97 10.28
N ASN A 76 -6.79 -2.99 11.11
CA ASN A 76 -7.71 -1.97 11.64
C ASN A 76 -7.73 -0.66 10.84
N CYS A 77 -6.87 -0.51 9.84
CA CYS A 77 -6.79 0.70 9.02
C CYS A 77 -8.00 0.80 8.08
N GLU A 78 -8.71 1.93 8.13
CA GLU A 78 -9.85 2.21 7.25
C GLU A 78 -9.48 2.15 5.76
N HIS A 79 -8.29 2.66 5.41
CA HIS A 79 -7.80 2.63 4.04
C HIS A 79 -7.68 1.18 3.55
N TYR A 80 -7.05 0.32 4.34
CA TYR A 80 -6.89 -1.09 4.01
C TYR A 80 -8.24 -1.80 3.83
N LYS A 81 -9.17 -1.60 4.77
CA LYS A 81 -10.53 -2.17 4.70
C LYS A 81 -11.26 -1.72 3.45
N LYS A 82 -11.14 -0.44 3.09
CA LYS A 82 -11.71 0.11 1.86
C LYS A 82 -11.08 -0.52 0.62
N VAL A 83 -9.76 -0.71 0.58
CA VAL A 83 -9.11 -1.41 -0.54
C VAL A 83 -9.66 -2.82 -0.73
N ILE A 84 -9.85 -3.58 0.36
CA ILE A 84 -10.47 -4.92 0.29
C ILE A 84 -11.86 -4.86 -0.35
N VAL A 85 -12.71 -3.94 0.11
CA VAL A 85 -14.09 -3.80 -0.38
C VAL A 85 -14.12 -3.37 -1.86
N ASP A 86 -13.28 -2.40 -2.24
CA ASP A 86 -13.21 -1.86 -3.60
C ASP A 86 -12.70 -2.89 -4.61
N GLN A 87 -11.80 -3.79 -4.21
CA GLN A 87 -11.19 -4.79 -5.11
C GLN A 87 -11.96 -6.11 -5.14
N GLY A 88 -12.63 -6.48 -4.04
CA GLY A 88 -13.37 -7.73 -3.94
C GLY A 88 -12.51 -8.94 -4.31
N ALA A 89 -12.93 -9.71 -5.31
CA ALA A 89 -12.22 -10.90 -5.77
C ALA A 89 -10.85 -10.60 -6.42
N LEU A 90 -10.60 -9.36 -6.84
CA LEU A 90 -9.33 -8.93 -7.46
C LEU A 90 -8.32 -8.40 -6.43
N PHE A 91 -8.63 -8.49 -5.14
CA PHE A 91 -7.77 -7.98 -4.09
C PHE A 91 -6.40 -8.66 -4.08
N VAL A 92 -5.36 -7.87 -4.29
CA VAL A 92 -3.96 -8.29 -4.19
C VAL A 92 -3.53 -8.24 -2.73
N ASN A 93 -3.29 -9.42 -2.16
CA ASN A 93 -2.98 -9.58 -0.75
C ASN A 93 -1.49 -9.32 -0.45
N SER A 94 -1.14 -9.33 0.84
CA SER A 94 0.23 -9.01 1.27
C SER A 94 1.29 -9.98 0.75
N GLN A 95 1.00 -11.27 0.56
CA GLN A 95 1.98 -12.23 0.02
C GLN A 95 2.32 -11.88 -1.44
N GLN A 96 1.31 -11.58 -2.24
CA GLN A 96 1.49 -11.16 -3.64
C GLN A 96 2.25 -9.83 -3.73
N ILE A 97 1.90 -8.85 -2.88
CA ILE A 97 2.63 -7.57 -2.82
C ILE A 97 4.10 -7.79 -2.43
N LEU A 98 4.37 -8.64 -1.44
CA LEU A 98 5.73 -8.96 -1.01
C LEU A 98 6.53 -9.67 -2.11
N ALA A 99 5.89 -10.53 -2.90
CA ALA A 99 6.56 -11.16 -4.03
C ALA A 99 7.01 -10.14 -5.08
N CYS A 100 6.17 -9.15 -5.40
CA CYS A 100 6.55 -8.02 -6.27
C CYS A 100 7.72 -7.21 -5.67
N LEU A 101 7.75 -7.01 -4.35
CA LEU A 101 8.83 -6.29 -3.67
C LEU A 101 10.13 -7.08 -3.58
N ASN A 102 10.07 -8.41 -3.57
CA ASN A 102 11.24 -9.27 -3.48
C ASN A 102 11.77 -9.70 -4.87
N ASN A 103 11.18 -9.20 -5.97
CA ASN A 103 11.45 -9.65 -7.33
C ASN A 103 11.37 -11.19 -7.47
N VAL A 104 10.48 -11.82 -6.72
CA VAL A 104 10.23 -13.26 -6.84
C VAL A 104 9.22 -13.43 -7.97
N LEU A 105 9.64 -14.09 -9.06
CA LEU A 105 8.72 -14.59 -10.07
C LEU A 105 7.79 -15.57 -9.36
N ILE A 106 6.53 -15.20 -9.20
CA ILE A 106 5.52 -16.14 -8.73
C ILE A 106 5.20 -17.01 -9.95
N GLU A 107 5.69 -18.25 -9.97
CA GLU A 107 5.17 -19.23 -10.92
C GLU A 107 3.68 -19.46 -10.60
N GLU A 108 2.84 -19.48 -11.65
CA GLU A 108 1.37 -19.50 -11.58
C GLU A 108 0.76 -20.81 -11.02
N ASP A 109 1.54 -21.66 -10.34
CA ASP A 109 1.18 -23.06 -10.09
C ASP A 109 0.58 -23.36 -8.69
N SER A 110 -0.15 -22.43 -8.08
CA SER A 110 -0.79 -22.73 -6.78
C SER A 110 -2.24 -22.26 -6.61
N ILE A 111 -2.95 -21.98 -7.70
CA ILE A 111 -4.42 -21.78 -7.66
C ILE A 111 -5.13 -22.89 -8.46
N LYS A 112 -4.86 -24.16 -8.15
CA LYS A 112 -5.81 -25.27 -8.34
C LYS A 112 -5.56 -26.35 -7.29
N SER A 113 -6.32 -26.30 -6.21
CA SER A 113 -6.77 -27.49 -5.48
C SER A 113 -8.13 -27.24 -4.87
#